data_AF-A0A924W9L1-F1
#
_entry.id   AF-A0A924W9L1-F1
#
_cell.length_a   1.000
_cell.length_b   1.000
_cell.length_c   1.000
_cell.angle_alpha   90.00
_cell.angle_beta   90.00
_cell.angle_gamma   90.00
#
_symmetry.space_group_name_H-M   'P 1'
#
loop_
_entity.id
_entity.type
_entity.pdbx_description
1 polymer ?
#
loop_
_entity_poly.entity_id
_entity_poly.type
_entity_poly.pdbx_seq_one_letter_code
_entity_poly.pdbx_strand_id
1 'polypeptide(L)'
;MKIFWAILVTLLLACGAYFAFGRGGSAKPLVNAMAAKEIAPPMNPGVPWDETAFFDGDIRKPDDAKLKPDHPSEREIEPPKKSAEVIPPESAGVDTAKPETAAKPVEQTSPALTVPEAVKADEPRKDVATPVVPPAVTPSSKSTETVTPTATGGAGTTPSAATSDAGSDAKADSAEYTAVKQDDGSVLVDNKYTVRGEGTKDNPYQITWEYLTSTEEVYQPRLGKKKLPGRLSMLHDHYVKISGYVAFPIMATEATEMLTMLNQWDGCCIGVPPSPYDAIEVKLKKAAEGEERLANYGAVSGKLKVEPYLVKDWLVSLFMMEEGEMTKK
;
A
#
# COMPACT_ATOMS: atom_id res chain seq x y z
N MET A 1 -48.56 -22.64 -24.23
CA MET A 1 -48.84 -21.61 -23.19
C MET A 1 -49.70 -22.11 -22.03
N LYS A 2 -50.84 -22.79 -22.23
CA LYS A 2 -51.70 -23.23 -21.11
C LYS A 2 -51.02 -24.17 -20.09
N ILE A 3 -50.14 -25.06 -20.56
CA ILE A 3 -49.39 -25.99 -19.71
C ILE A 3 -48.37 -25.26 -18.80
N PHE A 4 -47.73 -24.20 -19.31
CA PHE A 4 -46.78 -23.40 -18.54
C PHE A 4 -47.44 -22.70 -17.34
N TRP A 5 -48.62 -22.10 -17.56
CA TRP A 5 -49.39 -21.47 -16.49
C TRP A 5 -49.90 -22.47 -15.45
N ALA A 6 -50.29 -23.68 -15.87
CA ALA A 6 -50.68 -24.73 -14.93
C ALA A 6 -49.52 -25.16 -14.02
N ILE A 7 -48.31 -25.31 -14.57
CA ILE A 7 -47.10 -25.66 -13.80
C ILE A 7 -46.74 -24.53 -12.81
N LEU A 8 -46.78 -23.27 -13.25
CA LEU A 8 -46.47 -22.11 -12.41
C LEU A 8 -47.43 -22.00 -11.21
N VAL A 9 -48.74 -22.18 -11.44
CA VAL A 9 -49.76 -22.14 -10.37
C VAL A 9 -49.56 -23.29 -9.39
N THR A 10 -49.21 -24.48 -9.88
CA THR A 10 -48.98 -25.65 -9.02
C THR A 10 -47.75 -25.45 -8.11
N LEU A 11 -46.67 -24.87 -8.64
CA LEU A 11 -45.48 -24.52 -7.86
C LEU A 11 -45.77 -23.47 -6.79
N LEU A 12 -46.53 -22.43 -7.12
CA LEU A 12 -46.89 -21.38 -6.15
C LEU A 12 -47.77 -21.94 -5.01
N LEU A 13 -48.70 -22.83 -5.31
CA LEU A 13 -49.52 -23.49 -4.28
C LEU A 13 -48.69 -24.42 -3.38
N ALA A 14 -47.72 -25.15 -3.95
CA ALA A 14 -46.81 -26.00 -3.17
C ALA A 14 -45.93 -25.17 -2.23
N CYS A 15 -45.38 -24.04 -2.68
CA CYS A 15 -44.62 -23.12 -1.83
C CYS A 15 -45.49 -22.53 -0.71
N GLY A 16 -46.72 -22.11 -1.02
CA GLY A 16 -47.65 -21.59 -0.02
C GLY A 16 -47.97 -22.61 1.08
N ALA A 17 -48.23 -23.86 0.70
CA ALA A 17 -48.46 -24.95 1.65
C ALA A 17 -47.23 -25.24 2.53
N TYR A 18 -46.03 -25.22 1.96
CA TYR A 18 -44.80 -25.44 2.71
C TYR A 18 -44.60 -24.38 3.82
N PHE A 19 -44.90 -23.11 3.54
CA PHE A 19 -44.79 -22.05 4.56
C PHE A 19 -45.92 -22.08 5.59
N ALA A 20 -47.14 -22.46 5.18
CA ALA A 20 -48.28 -22.54 6.08
C ALA A 20 -48.18 -23.71 7.07
N PHE A 21 -47.60 -24.84 6.66
CA PHE A 21 -47.55 -26.06 7.48
C PHE A 21 -46.15 -26.44 7.97
N GLY A 22 -45.08 -25.86 7.41
CA GLY A 22 -43.69 -26.22 7.73
C GLY A 22 -43.09 -25.54 8.97
N ARG A 23 -43.80 -24.64 9.64
CA ARG A 23 -43.26 -23.85 10.77
C ARG A 23 -43.76 -24.33 12.14
N GLY A 24 -43.65 -25.64 12.39
CA GLY A 24 -43.98 -26.27 13.68
C GLY A 24 -42.76 -26.76 14.49
N GLY A 25 -41.54 -26.50 14.02
CA GLY A 25 -40.31 -26.91 14.72
C GLY A 25 -39.98 -25.95 15.87
N SER A 26 -40.26 -26.38 17.11
CA SER A 26 -39.82 -25.71 18.33
C SER A 26 -38.29 -25.58 18.35
N ALA A 27 -37.78 -24.41 18.00
CA ALA A 27 -36.38 -24.07 18.20
C ALA A 27 -36.13 -23.96 19.70
N LYS A 28 -35.50 -24.98 20.28
CA LYS A 28 -34.95 -24.89 21.64
C LYS A 28 -33.92 -23.76 21.64
N PRO A 29 -34.00 -22.80 22.59
CA PRO A 29 -32.98 -21.78 22.71
C PRO A 29 -31.69 -22.45 23.13
N LEU A 30 -30.68 -22.39 22.26
CA LEU A 30 -29.33 -22.82 22.58
C LEU A 30 -28.70 -21.71 23.42
N VAL A 31 -29.01 -21.74 24.72
CA VAL A 31 -28.39 -20.87 25.73
C VAL A 31 -26.96 -21.37 25.92
N ASN A 32 -26.04 -20.83 25.12
CA ASN A 32 -24.61 -20.97 25.36
C ASN A 32 -24.26 -20.15 26.61
N ALA A 33 -24.14 -20.85 27.73
CA ALA A 33 -23.47 -20.34 28.92
C ALA A 33 -21.97 -20.27 28.64
N MET A 34 -21.50 -19.17 28.06
CA MET A 34 -20.11 -18.75 28.20
C MET A 34 -20.02 -17.84 29.41
N ALA A 35 -19.54 -18.41 30.51
CA ALA A 35 -19.07 -17.68 31.67
C ALA A 35 -17.98 -16.71 31.21
N ALA A 36 -18.23 -15.41 31.39
CA ALA A 36 -17.24 -14.38 31.28
C ALA A 36 -16.16 -14.63 32.35
N LYS A 37 -15.06 -15.26 31.94
CA LYS A 37 -13.80 -15.16 32.68
C LYS A 37 -13.19 -13.83 32.27
N GLU A 38 -13.32 -12.86 33.16
CA GLU A 38 -12.66 -11.56 33.12
C GLU A 38 -11.14 -11.80 33.06
N ILE A 39 -10.58 -11.73 31.85
CA ILE A 39 -9.13 -11.66 31.62
C ILE A 39 -8.86 -10.20 31.33
N ALA A 40 -8.39 -9.49 32.36
CA ALA A 40 -7.76 -8.20 32.17
C ALA A 40 -6.58 -8.36 31.22
N PRO A 41 -6.40 -7.51 30.19
CA PRO A 41 -5.20 -7.54 29.37
C PRO A 41 -3.99 -7.18 30.27
N PRO A 42 -2.85 -7.88 30.17
CA PRO A 42 -1.64 -7.39 30.79
C PRO A 42 -1.25 -6.08 30.07
N MET A 43 -1.38 -4.95 30.76
CA MET A 43 -0.59 -3.78 30.43
C MET A 43 0.86 -4.21 30.53
N ASN A 44 1.58 -4.21 29.42
CA ASN A 44 3.02 -4.35 29.39
C ASN A 44 3.61 -2.93 29.37
N PRO A 45 4.12 -2.41 30.50
CA PRO A 45 4.76 -1.11 30.52
C PRO A 45 6.19 -1.26 29.98
N GLY A 46 6.47 -0.64 28.85
CA GLY A 46 7.83 -0.22 28.48
C GLY A 46 8.76 -1.32 27.98
N VAL A 47 8.53 -1.81 26.77
CA VAL A 47 9.65 -2.32 25.95
C VAL A 47 10.13 -1.15 25.10
N PRO A 48 11.35 -0.62 25.30
CA PRO A 48 11.92 0.36 24.40
C PRO A 48 12.09 -0.28 23.02
N TRP A 49 11.67 0.44 21.98
CA TRP A 49 11.94 0.06 20.60
C TRP A 49 13.45 0.17 20.38
N ASP A 50 14.13 -0.97 20.30
CA ASP A 50 15.55 -1.05 19.99
C ASP A 50 15.71 -1.13 18.47
N GLU A 51 16.12 -0.01 17.85
CA GLU A 51 16.41 0.11 16.42
C GLU A 51 17.63 -0.73 15.98
N THR A 52 18.36 -1.38 16.90
CA THR A 52 19.56 -2.17 16.56
C THR A 52 19.30 -3.66 16.34
N ALA A 53 18.09 -4.16 16.62
CA ALA A 53 17.78 -5.59 16.48
C ALA A 53 17.60 -6.09 15.03
N PHE A 54 17.80 -5.24 14.01
CA PHE A 54 17.66 -5.62 12.59
C PHE A 54 18.98 -6.07 11.93
N PHE A 55 20.11 -6.07 12.65
CA PHE A 55 21.44 -6.34 12.05
C PHE A 55 22.28 -7.46 12.68
N ASP A 56 21.76 -8.26 13.63
CA ASP A 56 22.47 -9.45 14.14
C ASP A 56 21.88 -10.75 13.58
N GLY A 57 22.04 -10.91 12.27
CA GLY A 57 21.95 -12.19 11.60
C GLY A 57 23.27 -12.95 11.76
N ASP A 58 23.30 -13.79 12.80
CA ASP A 58 24.20 -14.91 13.06
C ASP A 58 25.01 -15.41 11.83
N ILE A 59 26.20 -14.83 11.64
CA ILE A 59 27.24 -15.36 10.75
C ILE A 59 27.75 -16.63 11.43
N ARG A 60 27.17 -17.77 11.04
CA ARG A 60 27.77 -19.08 11.34
C ARG A 60 29.19 -19.08 10.79
N LYS A 61 30.16 -19.16 11.71
CA LYS A 61 31.55 -19.50 11.43
C LYS A 61 31.58 -20.78 10.59
N PRO A 62 32.21 -20.80 9.41
CA PRO A 62 32.50 -22.06 8.75
C PRO A 62 33.57 -22.78 9.56
N ASP A 63 33.27 -24.01 9.97
CA ASP A 63 34.19 -24.92 10.62
C ASP A 63 35.44 -25.16 9.75
N ASP A 64 36.57 -25.26 10.45
CA ASP A 64 37.91 -25.49 9.95
C ASP A 64 38.03 -26.79 9.12
N ALA A 65 37.74 -26.70 7.81
CA ALA A 65 38.16 -27.71 6.85
C ALA A 65 39.59 -27.43 6.38
N LYS A 66 40.54 -28.14 6.99
CA LYS A 66 41.96 -28.25 6.58
C LYS A 66 42.07 -28.58 5.08
N LEU A 67 42.33 -27.58 4.25
CA LEU A 67 42.84 -27.76 2.90
C LEU A 67 44.38 -27.71 2.94
N LYS A 68 45.00 -28.80 2.48
CA LYS A 68 46.45 -28.93 2.28
C LYS A 68 46.90 -27.98 1.14
N PRO A 69 48.10 -27.38 1.24
CA PRO A 69 48.67 -26.62 0.14
C PRO A 69 49.38 -27.58 -0.84
N ASP A 70 48.80 -27.77 -2.02
CA ASP A 70 49.49 -28.33 -3.18
C ASP A 70 49.72 -27.21 -4.21
N HIS A 71 50.92 -26.64 -4.18
CA HIS A 71 51.61 -26.06 -5.34
C HIS A 71 52.83 -26.96 -5.61
N PRO A 72 53.33 -27.14 -6.85
CA PRO A 72 53.43 -26.10 -7.88
C PRO A 72 53.19 -26.56 -9.34
N SER A 73 52.96 -25.60 -10.24
CA SER A 73 53.44 -25.68 -11.63
C SER A 73 53.48 -24.27 -12.20
N GLU A 74 54.70 -23.75 -12.30
CA GLU A 74 55.10 -22.63 -13.14
C GLU A 74 54.41 -22.67 -14.51
N ARG A 75 53.80 -21.55 -14.88
CA ARG A 75 53.81 -21.09 -16.27
C ARG A 75 54.41 -19.71 -16.32
N GLU A 76 55.63 -19.72 -16.83
CA GLU A 76 56.42 -18.64 -17.39
C GLU A 76 55.56 -17.74 -18.30
N ILE A 77 55.45 -16.46 -17.95
CA ILE A 77 54.93 -15.42 -18.83
C ILE A 77 56.06 -14.41 -19.02
N GLU A 78 56.54 -14.33 -20.27
CA GLU A 78 57.55 -13.38 -20.72
C GLU A 78 57.11 -11.91 -20.54
N PRO A 79 58.01 -10.99 -20.16
CA PRO A 79 57.70 -9.58 -20.06
C PRO A 79 57.74 -8.87 -21.43
N PRO A 80 56.77 -7.99 -21.76
CA PRO A 80 56.88 -7.16 -22.95
C PRO A 80 57.91 -6.04 -22.78
N LYS A 81 58.65 -5.83 -23.87
CA LYS A 81 59.77 -4.92 -24.04
C LYS A 81 59.43 -3.44 -23.83
N LYS A 82 60.26 -2.84 -22.99
CA LYS A 82 60.71 -1.45 -22.91
C LYS A 82 60.79 -0.73 -24.27
N SER A 83 60.19 0.45 -24.37
CA SER A 83 60.67 1.54 -25.23
C SER A 83 60.54 2.85 -24.44
N ALA A 84 61.69 3.50 -24.29
CA ALA A 84 61.88 4.74 -23.57
C ALA A 84 61.78 5.91 -24.54
N GLU A 85 61.24 7.03 -24.10
CA GLU A 85 61.73 8.33 -24.54
C GLU A 85 61.71 9.31 -23.37
N VAL A 86 62.84 9.99 -23.22
CA VAL A 86 63.30 10.79 -22.10
C VAL A 86 63.30 12.24 -22.57
N ILE A 87 62.67 13.15 -21.82
CA ILE A 87 62.95 14.60 -21.89
C ILE A 87 63.02 15.14 -20.44
N PRO A 88 63.95 16.08 -20.13
CA PRO A 88 64.40 16.38 -18.77
C PRO A 88 63.55 17.42 -18.01
N PRO A 89 63.81 17.62 -16.70
CA PRO A 89 63.04 18.50 -15.83
C PRO A 89 63.59 19.94 -15.81
N GLU A 90 62.69 20.92 -15.75
CA GLU A 90 63.02 22.30 -15.39
C GLU A 90 62.47 22.61 -13.99
N SER A 91 63.40 23.02 -13.13
CA SER A 91 63.20 23.36 -11.73
C SER A 91 63.10 24.87 -11.52
N ALA A 92 62.06 25.32 -10.83
CA ALA A 92 62.05 26.47 -9.93
C ALA A 92 60.75 26.33 -9.11
N GLY A 93 60.71 26.22 -7.79
CA GLY A 93 61.58 26.79 -6.77
C GLY A 93 60.71 27.73 -5.92
N VAL A 94 60.69 27.50 -4.60
CA VAL A 94 60.26 28.44 -3.54
C VAL A 94 58.71 28.56 -3.42
N ASP A 95 58.04 28.34 -2.29
CA ASP A 95 58.38 28.80 -0.95
C ASP A 95 57.76 27.97 0.18
N THR A 96 58.52 27.92 1.27
CA THR A 96 58.23 27.35 2.58
C THR A 96 57.29 28.24 3.39
N ALA A 97 56.20 27.67 3.92
CA ALA A 97 55.52 28.24 5.09
C ALA A 97 55.10 27.13 6.08
N LYS A 98 55.54 27.35 7.33
CA LYS A 98 55.37 26.53 8.54
C LYS A 98 53.93 26.53 9.06
N PRO A 99 53.61 25.63 10.02
CA PRO A 99 52.25 25.28 10.41
C PRO A 99 51.72 26.22 11.51
N GLU A 100 50.42 26.52 11.45
CA GLU A 100 49.69 27.12 12.56
C GLU A 100 48.37 26.38 12.83
N THR A 101 48.29 25.92 14.08
CA THR A 101 47.10 25.95 14.94
C THR A 101 46.06 24.85 14.76
N ALA A 102 46.17 23.88 15.67
CA ALA A 102 45.11 22.99 16.11
C ALA A 102 43.85 23.78 16.49
N ALA A 103 42.77 23.57 15.74
CA ALA A 103 41.43 24.00 16.14
C ALA A 103 40.90 23.07 17.24
N LYS A 104 40.52 23.68 18.37
CA LYS A 104 39.77 23.05 19.47
C LYS A 104 38.43 22.49 18.96
N PRO A 105 37.92 21.40 19.56
CA PRO A 105 36.53 20.97 19.36
C PRO A 105 35.58 22.09 19.77
N VAL A 106 34.71 22.49 18.85
CA VAL A 106 33.58 23.37 19.15
C VAL A 106 32.54 22.54 19.87
N GLU A 107 32.38 22.82 21.16
CA GLU A 107 31.31 22.30 22.01
C GLU A 107 29.98 22.81 21.45
N GLN A 108 29.21 21.90 20.86
CA GLN A 108 27.91 22.19 20.29
C GLN A 108 26.91 22.34 21.43
N THR A 109 26.74 23.57 21.90
CA THR A 109 25.71 23.94 22.88
C THR A 109 24.34 23.84 22.22
N SER A 110 23.64 22.74 22.45
CA SER A 110 22.20 22.65 22.18
C SER A 110 21.47 23.74 22.96
N PRO A 111 20.58 24.54 22.33
CA PRO A 111 19.71 25.42 23.07
C PRO A 111 18.76 24.55 23.90
N ALA A 112 18.86 24.69 25.22
CA ALA A 112 17.94 24.10 26.18
C ALA A 112 16.51 24.55 25.83
N LEU A 113 15.65 23.58 25.53
CA LEU A 113 14.21 23.78 25.48
C LEU A 113 13.77 24.18 26.89
N THR A 114 13.36 25.43 27.05
CA THR A 114 12.74 25.92 28.28
C THR A 114 11.40 25.22 28.44
N VAL A 115 11.35 24.21 29.30
CA VAL A 115 10.10 23.64 29.81
C VAL A 115 9.47 24.71 30.72
N PRO A 116 8.26 25.24 30.40
CA PRO A 116 7.59 26.15 31.31
C PRO A 116 7.29 25.43 32.63
N GLU A 117 7.72 26.11 33.69
CA GLU A 117 7.64 25.76 35.09
C GLU A 117 6.23 25.36 35.52
N ALA A 118 6.15 24.28 36.28
CA ALA A 118 4.94 23.78 36.91
C ALA A 118 4.33 24.87 37.82
N VAL A 119 3.17 25.38 37.41
CA VAL A 119 2.36 26.24 38.25
C VAL A 119 1.88 25.43 39.45
N LYS A 120 2.31 25.88 40.63
CA LYS A 120 1.92 25.35 41.94
C LYS A 120 0.40 25.32 42.08
N ALA A 121 -0.07 24.23 42.65
CA ALA A 121 -1.42 24.06 43.16
C ALA A 121 -1.76 25.19 44.14
N ASP A 122 -2.83 25.90 43.82
CA ASP A 122 -3.52 26.80 44.75
C ASP A 122 -4.88 26.19 45.11
N GLU A 123 -5.29 26.48 46.33
CA GLU A 123 -6.34 25.84 47.11
C GLU A 123 -7.79 26.02 46.58
N PRO A 124 -8.77 25.25 47.11
CA PRO A 124 -10.04 25.00 46.43
C PRO A 124 -11.01 26.19 46.54
N ARG A 125 -11.35 26.79 45.39
CA ARG A 125 -12.52 27.65 45.28
C ARG A 125 -13.80 26.81 45.30
N LYS A 126 -14.45 26.79 46.46
CA LYS A 126 -15.87 26.47 46.59
C LYS A 126 -16.67 27.62 45.97
N ASP A 127 -17.12 27.48 44.74
CA ASP A 127 -18.27 28.23 44.24
C ASP A 127 -19.16 27.32 43.39
N VAL A 128 -20.38 27.19 43.90
CA VAL A 128 -21.49 26.41 43.40
C VAL A 128 -21.97 27.07 42.10
N ALA A 129 -21.77 26.40 40.96
CA ALA A 129 -22.45 26.72 39.72
C ALA A 129 -23.46 25.62 39.40
N THR A 130 -24.72 26.05 39.41
CA THR A 130 -25.96 25.34 39.13
C THR A 130 -25.89 24.53 37.83
N PRO A 131 -26.41 23.29 37.77
CA PRO A 131 -26.54 22.54 36.53
C PRO A 131 -27.56 23.23 35.60
N VAL A 132 -27.08 23.73 34.47
CA VAL A 132 -27.94 24.16 33.35
C VAL A 132 -28.49 22.90 32.69
N VAL A 133 -29.77 22.63 32.97
CA VAL A 133 -30.57 21.60 32.31
C VAL A 133 -30.66 21.93 30.81
N PRO A 134 -30.23 21.05 29.89
CA PRO A 134 -30.48 21.25 28.48
C PRO A 134 -32.00 21.20 28.21
N PRO A 135 -32.57 22.13 27.42
CA PRO A 135 -33.99 22.14 27.14
C PRO A 135 -34.40 20.87 26.39
N ALA A 136 -35.45 20.24 26.88
CA ALA A 136 -36.11 19.10 26.27
C ALA A 136 -36.58 19.46 24.86
N VAL A 137 -36.05 18.76 23.86
CA VAL A 137 -36.50 18.87 22.47
C VAL A 137 -37.80 18.07 22.36
N THR A 138 -38.90 18.79 22.30
CA THR A 138 -40.24 18.24 22.06
C THR A 138 -40.30 17.63 20.66
N PRO A 139 -40.66 16.34 20.50
CA PRO A 139 -40.91 15.78 19.17
C PRO A 139 -42.22 16.33 18.62
N SER A 140 -42.10 17.19 17.61
CA SER A 140 -43.25 17.69 16.86
C SER A 140 -43.84 16.57 16.01
N SER A 141 -45.04 16.13 16.39
CA SER A 141 -45.92 15.28 15.60
C SER A 141 -46.63 16.08 14.50
N LYS A 142 -46.99 15.35 13.42
CA LYS A 142 -47.83 15.71 12.26
C LYS A 142 -47.16 16.43 11.08
N SER A 143 -46.88 15.65 10.04
CA SER A 143 -47.76 15.68 8.86
C SER A 143 -47.73 14.34 8.14
N THR A 144 -48.91 13.72 8.03
CA THR A 144 -49.16 12.49 7.28
C THR A 144 -49.64 12.91 5.90
N GLU A 145 -48.75 12.94 4.91
CA GLU A 145 -49.17 12.94 3.50
C GLU A 145 -49.17 11.50 2.99
N THR A 146 -50.38 10.96 2.91
CA THR A 146 -50.72 9.72 2.22
C THR A 146 -50.54 9.95 0.72
N VAL A 147 -49.41 9.53 0.16
CA VAL A 147 -49.24 9.40 -1.29
C VAL A 147 -49.52 7.95 -1.67
N THR A 148 -50.66 7.75 -2.33
CA THR A 148 -51.08 6.50 -2.97
C THR A 148 -50.10 6.15 -4.10
N PRO A 149 -49.42 4.98 -4.08
CA PRO A 149 -48.72 4.52 -5.27
C PRO A 149 -49.72 3.85 -6.22
N THR A 150 -50.05 4.57 -7.30
CA THR A 150 -50.70 3.99 -8.49
C THR A 150 -49.76 2.96 -9.11
N ALA A 151 -50.14 1.70 -9.02
CA ALA A 151 -49.53 0.61 -9.78
C ALA A 151 -49.76 0.85 -11.28
N THR A 152 -48.70 1.12 -12.02
CA THR A 152 -48.67 0.97 -13.47
C THR A 152 -47.41 0.20 -13.82
N GLY A 153 -47.62 -1.02 -14.30
CA GLY A 153 -46.55 -1.89 -14.78
C GLY A 153 -45.82 -1.23 -15.95
N GLY A 154 -44.50 -1.12 -15.81
CA GLY A 154 -43.57 -0.77 -16.86
C GLY A 154 -42.37 -1.69 -16.74
N ALA A 155 -42.10 -2.42 -17.81
CA ALA A 155 -41.03 -3.40 -17.92
C ALA A 155 -39.67 -2.81 -17.53
N GLY A 156 -38.84 -3.65 -16.91
CA GLY A 156 -37.50 -3.30 -16.45
C GLY A 156 -36.63 -2.73 -17.58
N THR A 157 -36.30 -1.45 -17.44
CA THR A 157 -35.06 -0.90 -17.97
C THR A 157 -34.04 -0.93 -16.85
N THR A 158 -33.16 -1.93 -16.92
CA THR A 158 -31.85 -1.93 -16.26
C THR A 158 -31.22 -0.55 -16.42
N PRO A 159 -30.64 0.07 -15.36
CA PRO A 159 -29.83 1.26 -15.55
C PRO A 159 -28.67 0.89 -16.46
N SER A 160 -28.75 1.35 -17.71
CA SER A 160 -27.63 1.32 -18.64
C SER A 160 -26.51 2.11 -17.98
N ALA A 161 -25.43 1.42 -17.63
CA ALA A 161 -24.18 2.07 -17.30
C ALA A 161 -23.92 3.10 -18.41
N ALA A 162 -23.83 4.37 -18.03
CA ALA A 162 -23.43 5.40 -18.96
C ALA A 162 -22.01 5.05 -19.38
N THR A 163 -21.86 4.59 -20.62
CA THR A 163 -20.58 4.48 -21.30
C THR A 163 -20.08 5.91 -21.44
N SER A 164 -19.40 6.40 -20.40
CA SER A 164 -18.57 7.58 -20.54
C SER A 164 -17.48 7.23 -21.53
N ASP A 165 -17.41 7.98 -22.63
CA ASP A 165 -16.24 8.08 -23.52
C ASP A 165 -15.03 8.53 -22.69
N ALA A 166 -14.49 7.61 -21.91
CA ALA A 166 -13.26 7.80 -21.19
C ALA A 166 -12.16 7.24 -22.10
N GLY A 167 -11.54 8.15 -22.84
CA GLY A 167 -10.52 7.82 -23.82
C GLY A 167 -9.35 7.10 -23.16
N SER A 168 -9.24 5.80 -23.44
CA SER A 168 -8.10 4.94 -23.12
C SER A 168 -6.89 5.21 -24.04
N ASP A 169 -6.95 6.20 -24.93
CA ASP A 169 -6.00 6.33 -26.06
C ASP A 169 -4.75 7.15 -25.76
N ALA A 170 -4.52 7.55 -24.50
CA ALA A 170 -3.26 8.18 -24.12
C ALA A 170 -2.16 7.12 -23.98
N LYS A 171 -1.67 6.59 -25.11
CA LYS A 171 -0.39 5.87 -25.14
C LYS A 171 0.70 6.87 -24.75
N ALA A 172 1.02 6.90 -23.46
CA ALA A 172 1.94 7.87 -22.90
C ALA A 172 3.35 7.59 -23.42
N ASP A 173 3.98 8.62 -24.00
CA ASP A 173 5.39 8.56 -24.39
C ASP A 173 6.25 8.39 -23.13
N SER A 174 6.90 7.23 -23.01
CA SER A 174 7.80 6.93 -21.90
C SER A 174 9.12 7.67 -22.09
N ALA A 175 9.62 8.32 -21.04
CA ALA A 175 10.95 8.94 -21.08
C ALA A 175 12.08 7.89 -21.12
N GLU A 176 13.31 8.33 -21.35
CA GLU A 176 14.48 7.47 -21.12
C GLU A 176 14.73 7.30 -19.61
N TYR A 177 15.37 6.21 -19.22
CA TYR A 177 15.78 5.93 -17.85
C TYR A 177 17.10 5.18 -17.82
N THR A 178 17.79 5.20 -16.67
CA THR A 178 19.02 4.43 -16.47
C THR A 178 18.74 3.22 -15.60
N ALA A 179 19.28 2.06 -15.98
CA ALA A 179 19.16 0.83 -15.23
C ALA A 179 20.51 0.10 -15.19
N VAL A 180 21.07 -0.05 -13.98
CA VAL A 180 22.37 -0.69 -13.77
C VAL A 180 22.14 -1.95 -12.93
N LYS A 181 22.46 -3.12 -13.48
CA LYS A 181 22.47 -4.37 -12.70
C LYS A 181 23.61 -4.33 -11.68
N GLN A 182 23.30 -4.71 -10.45
CA GLN A 182 24.24 -4.81 -9.33
C GLN A 182 24.69 -6.27 -9.14
N ASP A 183 25.80 -6.46 -8.41
CA ASP A 183 26.37 -7.78 -8.15
C ASP A 183 25.44 -8.68 -7.32
N ASP A 184 24.54 -8.09 -6.53
CA ASP A 184 23.52 -8.80 -5.74
C ASP A 184 22.30 -9.27 -6.54
N GLY A 185 22.30 -9.02 -7.86
CA GLY A 185 21.20 -9.33 -8.77
C GLY A 185 20.07 -8.31 -8.79
N SER A 186 20.16 -7.23 -8.01
CA SER A 186 19.20 -6.12 -8.08
C SER A 186 19.53 -5.18 -9.25
N VAL A 187 18.58 -4.30 -9.58
CA VAL A 187 18.71 -3.27 -10.60
C VAL A 187 18.58 -1.90 -9.93
N LEU A 188 19.61 -1.07 -10.06
CA LEU A 188 19.57 0.33 -9.64
C LEU A 188 19.02 1.17 -10.80
N VAL A 189 17.82 1.71 -10.59
CA VAL A 189 17.07 2.51 -11.56
C VAL A 189 17.20 3.99 -11.22
N ASP A 190 17.53 4.81 -12.21
CA ASP A 190 17.75 6.25 -12.10
C ASP A 190 18.74 6.63 -10.98
N ASN A 191 19.71 5.76 -10.69
CA ASN A 191 20.69 5.90 -9.60
C ASN A 191 20.05 6.15 -8.22
N LYS A 192 18.77 5.83 -8.05
CA LYS A 192 17.98 6.20 -6.86
C LYS A 192 17.20 5.03 -6.29
N TYR A 193 16.63 4.18 -7.15
CA TYR A 193 15.72 3.13 -6.72
C TYR A 193 16.30 1.74 -6.96
N THR A 194 16.33 0.91 -5.94
CA THR A 194 16.75 -0.49 -6.06
C THR A 194 15.52 -1.36 -6.30
N VAL A 195 15.47 -2.04 -7.44
CA VAL A 195 14.43 -3.02 -7.79
C VAL A 195 15.06 -4.41 -7.74
N ARG A 196 14.45 -5.34 -7.00
CA ARG A 196 14.89 -6.75 -6.96
C ARG A 196 13.98 -7.62 -7.79
N GLY A 197 14.46 -8.78 -8.22
CA GLY A 197 13.69 -9.72 -9.04
C GLY A 197 13.78 -9.43 -10.54
N GLU A 198 13.11 -10.26 -11.33
CA GLU A 198 13.23 -10.29 -12.80
C GLU A 198 11.94 -9.87 -13.51
N GLY A 199 10.88 -9.55 -12.76
CA GLY A 199 9.58 -9.18 -13.33
C GLY A 199 8.78 -10.37 -13.85
N THR A 200 9.17 -11.59 -13.51
CA THR A 200 8.46 -12.83 -13.88
C THR A 200 7.49 -13.23 -12.77
N LYS A 201 6.54 -14.13 -13.07
CA LYS A 201 5.57 -14.60 -12.09
C LYS A 201 6.23 -15.24 -10.86
N ASP A 202 7.28 -16.03 -11.09
CA ASP A 202 8.01 -16.73 -10.03
C ASP A 202 9.03 -15.82 -9.32
N ASN A 203 9.53 -14.79 -10.01
CA ASN A 203 10.47 -13.81 -9.47
C ASN A 203 10.02 -12.38 -9.79
N PRO A 204 8.94 -11.88 -9.15
CA PRO A 204 8.36 -10.58 -9.45
C PRO A 204 9.31 -9.44 -9.07
N TYR A 205 9.20 -8.31 -9.75
CA TYR A 205 9.88 -7.09 -9.34
C TYR A 205 9.40 -6.66 -7.96
N GLN A 206 10.29 -6.63 -6.98
CA GLN A 206 10.02 -6.10 -5.66
C GLN A 206 10.34 -4.61 -5.68
N ILE A 207 9.28 -3.80 -5.55
CA ILE A 207 9.38 -2.34 -5.59
C ILE A 207 8.88 -1.74 -4.27
N THR A 208 9.21 -0.47 -4.06
CA THR A 208 8.72 0.31 -2.93
C THR A 208 7.74 1.38 -3.40
N TRP A 209 6.98 1.97 -2.48
CA TRP A 209 6.04 3.04 -2.81
C TRP A 209 6.73 4.31 -3.30
N GLU A 210 7.93 4.62 -2.80
CA GLU A 210 8.73 5.77 -3.25
C GLU A 210 9.07 5.68 -4.74
N TYR A 211 9.16 4.46 -5.29
CA TYR A 211 9.32 4.25 -6.73
C TYR A 211 8.08 4.75 -7.48
N LEU A 212 6.89 4.33 -7.07
CA LEU A 212 5.63 4.65 -7.75
C LEU A 212 5.25 6.12 -7.57
N THR A 213 5.30 6.63 -6.34
CA THR A 213 4.90 8.01 -6.00
C THR A 213 5.79 9.06 -6.63
N SER A 214 7.05 8.73 -6.93
CA SER A 214 7.96 9.61 -7.68
C SER A 214 7.44 10.03 -9.06
N THR A 215 6.42 9.35 -9.57
CA THR A 215 5.74 9.71 -10.83
C THR A 215 5.10 11.09 -10.76
N GLU A 216 4.62 11.49 -9.58
CA GLU A 216 3.98 12.79 -9.36
C GLU A 216 4.90 13.96 -9.69
N GLU A 217 6.22 13.82 -9.53
CA GLU A 217 7.19 14.90 -9.79
C GLU A 217 7.15 15.37 -11.26
N VAL A 218 6.90 14.43 -12.18
CA VAL A 218 7.06 14.62 -13.63
C VAL A 218 5.78 14.41 -14.44
N TYR A 219 4.78 13.72 -13.89
CA TYR A 219 3.49 13.48 -14.53
C TYR A 219 2.39 14.14 -13.70
N GLN A 220 1.88 15.28 -14.17
CA GLN A 220 0.76 16.04 -13.58
C GLN A 220 -0.11 16.58 -14.71
N PRO A 221 -1.07 15.79 -15.24
CA PRO A 221 -1.84 16.12 -16.43
C PRO A 221 -2.58 17.46 -16.36
N ARG A 222 -3.08 17.83 -15.17
CA ARG A 222 -3.74 19.11 -14.90
C ARG A 222 -2.83 20.33 -15.11
N LEU A 223 -1.51 20.15 -14.98
CA LEU A 223 -0.52 21.20 -15.23
C LEU A 223 0.13 21.06 -16.62
N GLY A 224 -0.41 20.22 -17.50
CA GLY A 224 0.16 19.94 -18.82
C GLY A 224 1.38 19.02 -18.80
N LYS A 225 1.84 18.57 -17.62
CA LYS A 225 2.92 17.58 -17.49
C LYS A 225 2.37 16.19 -17.79
N LYS A 226 2.36 15.79 -19.06
CA LYS A 226 1.73 14.53 -19.52
C LYS A 226 2.75 13.44 -19.91
N LYS A 227 4.02 13.62 -19.59
CA LYS A 227 5.08 12.65 -19.92
C LYS A 227 5.32 11.72 -18.75
N LEU A 228 5.14 10.41 -18.95
CA LEU A 228 5.43 9.43 -17.91
C LEU A 228 6.95 9.27 -17.75
N PRO A 229 7.44 9.03 -16.51
CA PRO A 229 8.84 8.72 -16.29
C PRO A 229 9.20 7.39 -16.94
N GLY A 230 10.39 7.35 -17.55
CA GLY A 230 10.89 6.21 -18.31
C GLY A 230 10.95 4.92 -17.51
N ARG A 231 11.37 5.04 -16.25
CA ARG A 231 11.52 3.93 -15.31
C ARG A 231 10.24 3.10 -15.10
N LEU A 232 9.05 3.66 -15.37
CA LEU A 232 7.81 2.88 -15.27
C LEU A 232 7.64 1.86 -16.40
N SER A 233 8.31 2.06 -17.55
CA SER A 233 8.27 1.09 -18.66
C SER A 233 8.86 -0.26 -18.27
N MET A 234 9.81 -0.30 -17.32
CA MET A 234 10.35 -1.54 -16.77
C MET A 234 9.29 -2.35 -16.01
N LEU A 235 8.29 -1.69 -15.42
CA LEU A 235 7.26 -2.34 -14.60
C LEU A 235 6.00 -2.65 -15.41
N HIS A 236 5.71 -1.88 -16.46
CA HIS A 236 4.55 -2.09 -17.31
C HIS A 236 4.58 -3.49 -17.93
N ASP A 237 3.47 -4.20 -17.82
CA ASP A 237 3.26 -5.58 -18.26
C ASP A 237 4.15 -6.65 -17.58
N HIS A 238 4.83 -6.32 -16.48
CA HIS A 238 5.64 -7.26 -15.71
C HIS A 238 4.99 -7.63 -14.37
N TYR A 239 5.40 -8.76 -13.80
CA TYR A 239 4.95 -9.12 -12.46
C TYR A 239 5.70 -8.29 -11.42
N VAL A 240 4.93 -7.67 -10.53
CA VAL A 240 5.41 -6.78 -9.46
C VAL A 240 4.88 -7.30 -8.14
N LYS A 241 5.68 -7.19 -7.08
CA LYS A 241 5.30 -7.42 -5.70
C LYS A 241 5.53 -6.15 -4.88
N ILE A 242 4.51 -5.72 -4.17
CA ILE A 242 4.55 -4.53 -3.31
C ILE A 242 3.82 -4.81 -2.00
N SER A 243 4.28 -4.24 -0.89
CA SER A 243 3.60 -4.31 0.41
C SER A 243 2.92 -2.98 0.72
N GLY A 244 1.70 -3.01 1.23
CA GLY A 244 0.95 -1.80 1.55
C GLY A 244 -0.33 -2.10 2.33
N TYR A 245 -1.06 -1.03 2.64
CA TYR A 245 -2.42 -1.15 3.16
C TYR A 245 -3.33 -1.67 2.05
N VAL A 246 -4.32 -2.48 2.42
CA VAL A 246 -5.31 -3.00 1.47
C VAL A 246 -6.71 -2.60 1.89
N ALA A 247 -7.58 -2.38 0.92
CA ALA A 247 -8.99 -2.09 1.15
C ALA A 247 -9.87 -2.80 0.11
N PHE A 248 -10.82 -3.59 0.60
CA PHE A 248 -11.84 -4.24 -0.23
C PHE A 248 -13.09 -3.37 -0.33
N PRO A 249 -13.77 -3.31 -1.49
CA PRO A 249 -15.06 -2.64 -1.59
C PRO A 249 -16.09 -3.27 -0.65
N ILE A 250 -16.63 -2.48 0.29
CA ILE A 250 -17.58 -2.94 1.31
C ILE A 250 -18.89 -3.44 0.67
N MET A 251 -19.29 -2.83 -0.44
CA MET A 251 -20.55 -3.13 -1.14
C MET A 251 -20.43 -4.27 -2.17
N ALA A 252 -19.23 -4.79 -2.44
CA ALA A 252 -19.05 -5.88 -3.40
C ALA A 252 -19.40 -7.23 -2.76
N THR A 253 -20.21 -8.01 -3.48
CA THR A 253 -20.61 -9.37 -3.07
C THR A 253 -19.41 -10.31 -3.01
N GLU A 254 -18.46 -10.15 -3.93
CA GLU A 254 -17.23 -10.92 -4.00
C GLU A 254 -16.03 -9.98 -3.83
N ALA A 255 -15.00 -10.42 -3.11
CA ALA A 255 -13.76 -9.66 -2.92
C ALA A 255 -12.77 -9.99 -4.07
N THR A 256 -13.18 -9.74 -5.31
CA THR A 256 -12.35 -9.96 -6.52
C THR A 256 -11.55 -8.73 -6.91
N GLU A 257 -11.84 -7.58 -6.29
CA GLU A 257 -11.17 -6.31 -6.51
C GLU A 257 -10.78 -5.70 -5.16
N MET A 258 -9.64 -5.02 -5.11
CA MET A 258 -9.17 -4.30 -3.93
C MET A 258 -8.24 -3.15 -4.33
N LEU A 259 -8.08 -2.18 -3.43
CA LEU A 259 -7.01 -1.20 -3.52
C LEU A 259 -5.82 -1.65 -2.68
N THR A 260 -4.62 -1.51 -3.22
CA THR A 260 -3.37 -1.55 -2.45
C THR A 260 -2.80 -0.15 -2.40
N MET A 261 -2.42 0.35 -1.23
CA MET A 261 -2.11 1.76 -0.99
C MET A 261 -0.89 1.94 -0.09
N LEU A 262 -0.20 3.08 -0.24
CA LEU A 262 0.90 3.50 0.65
C LEU A 262 0.38 3.79 2.06
N ASN A 263 -0.69 4.58 2.17
CA ASN A 263 -1.26 5.00 3.44
C ASN A 263 -2.56 4.24 3.73
N GLN A 264 -2.90 4.12 5.01
CA GLN A 264 -4.17 3.52 5.41
C GLN A 264 -5.32 4.42 4.97
N TRP A 265 -6.26 3.85 4.22
CA TRP A 265 -7.53 4.48 3.92
C TRP A 265 -8.65 3.58 4.43
N ASP A 266 -9.55 4.15 5.22
CA ASP A 266 -10.64 3.44 5.90
C ASP A 266 -11.87 3.26 5.02
N GLY A 267 -11.84 3.78 3.78
CA GLY A 267 -12.98 3.74 2.85
C GLY A 267 -14.21 4.50 3.36
N CYS A 268 -14.11 5.21 4.48
CA CYS A 268 -15.19 5.98 5.07
C CYS A 268 -15.20 7.38 4.46
N CYS A 269 -16.39 7.97 4.30
CA CYS A 269 -16.61 9.29 3.72
C CYS A 269 -15.88 10.46 4.41
N ILE A 270 -15.08 10.19 5.44
CA ILE A 270 -14.29 11.16 6.19
C ILE A 270 -12.81 11.15 5.74
N GLY A 271 -12.31 10.02 5.22
CA GLY A 271 -10.93 9.89 4.76
C GLY A 271 -10.72 10.54 3.40
N VAL A 272 -9.64 11.31 3.26
CA VAL A 272 -9.16 11.76 1.94
C VAL A 272 -8.82 10.50 1.13
N PRO A 273 -9.42 10.30 -0.07
CA PRO A 273 -9.08 9.15 -0.89
C PRO A 273 -7.58 9.17 -1.23
N PRO A 274 -6.96 8.00 -1.43
CA PRO A 274 -5.58 7.97 -1.88
C PRO A 274 -5.44 8.73 -3.20
N SER A 275 -4.26 9.26 -3.44
CA SER A 275 -3.91 9.81 -4.75
C SER A 275 -3.77 8.67 -5.77
N PRO A 276 -3.92 8.95 -7.08
CA PRO A 276 -3.61 7.97 -8.10
C PRO A 276 -2.13 7.52 -8.12
N TYR A 277 -1.22 8.24 -7.45
CA TYR A 277 0.21 7.93 -7.41
C TYR A 277 0.58 6.97 -6.28
N ASP A 278 -0.25 6.87 -5.25
CA ASP A 278 -0.01 6.07 -4.03
C ASP A 278 -1.07 4.99 -3.81
N ALA A 279 -1.81 4.64 -4.87
CA ALA A 279 -2.75 3.53 -4.93
C ALA A 279 -2.56 2.69 -6.21
N ILE A 280 -2.87 1.40 -6.08
CA ILE A 280 -2.95 0.44 -7.17
C ILE A 280 -4.33 -0.22 -7.12
N GLU A 281 -5.04 -0.18 -8.23
CA GLU A 281 -6.28 -0.94 -8.42
C GLU A 281 -5.92 -2.39 -8.74
N VAL A 282 -6.29 -3.32 -7.86
CA VAL A 282 -5.93 -4.73 -8.00
C VAL A 282 -7.16 -5.56 -8.32
N LYS A 283 -7.09 -6.27 -9.44
CA LYS A 283 -8.00 -7.36 -9.77
C LYS A 283 -7.38 -8.68 -9.34
N LEU A 284 -7.96 -9.30 -8.32
CA LEU A 284 -7.48 -10.56 -7.78
C LEU A 284 -7.79 -11.72 -8.71
N LYS A 285 -6.86 -12.67 -8.78
CA LYS A 285 -7.02 -13.91 -9.53
C LYS A 285 -8.07 -14.84 -8.90
N LYS A 286 -8.24 -14.76 -7.58
CA LYS A 286 -9.26 -15.46 -6.79
C LYS A 286 -9.88 -14.46 -5.82
N ALA A 287 -11.17 -14.58 -5.55
CA ALA A 287 -11.81 -13.76 -4.52
C ALA A 287 -11.12 -13.99 -3.17
N ALA A 288 -10.84 -12.91 -2.44
CA ALA A 288 -10.33 -13.02 -1.07
C ALA A 288 -11.43 -13.58 -0.15
N GLU A 289 -11.06 -14.53 0.70
CA GLU A 289 -11.99 -15.22 1.61
C GLU A 289 -11.53 -15.11 3.06
N GLY A 290 -12.47 -15.26 4.00
CA GLY A 290 -12.17 -15.34 5.43
C GLY A 290 -11.34 -14.16 5.94
N GLU A 291 -10.17 -14.47 6.51
CA GLU A 291 -9.27 -13.46 7.08
C GLU A 291 -8.59 -12.56 6.03
N GLU A 292 -8.41 -13.02 4.79
CA GLU A 292 -7.80 -12.21 3.74
C GLU A 292 -8.66 -10.97 3.43
N ARG A 293 -9.99 -11.17 3.40
CA ARG A 293 -10.97 -10.08 3.21
C ARG A 293 -10.98 -9.06 4.37
N LEU A 294 -10.50 -9.47 5.56
CA LEU A 294 -10.45 -8.64 6.76
C LEU A 294 -9.07 -8.04 7.01
N ALA A 295 -8.08 -8.38 6.18
CA ALA A 295 -6.74 -7.83 6.30
C ALA A 295 -6.75 -6.35 5.91
N ASN A 296 -6.01 -5.55 6.68
CA ASN A 296 -5.82 -4.11 6.39
C ASN A 296 -4.42 -3.82 5.82
N TYR A 297 -3.53 -4.81 5.81
CA TYR A 297 -2.15 -4.71 5.33
C TYR A 297 -1.70 -6.05 4.77
N GLY A 298 -0.88 -6.03 3.72
CA GLY A 298 -0.30 -7.25 3.16
C GLY A 298 0.68 -6.98 2.02
N ALA A 299 1.20 -8.06 1.44
CA ALA A 299 1.94 -8.00 0.19
C ALA A 299 1.04 -8.48 -0.95
N VAL A 300 1.09 -7.79 -2.08
CA VAL A 300 0.30 -8.12 -3.26
C VAL A 300 1.26 -8.29 -4.42
N SER A 301 1.09 -9.38 -5.16
CA SER A 301 1.83 -9.65 -6.38
C SER A 301 0.90 -9.87 -7.57
N GLY A 302 1.25 -9.34 -8.72
CA GLY A 302 0.45 -9.47 -9.94
C GLY A 302 1.10 -8.75 -11.11
N LYS A 303 0.48 -8.83 -12.28
CA LYS A 303 0.96 -8.17 -13.50
C LYS A 303 0.57 -6.69 -13.46
N LEU A 304 1.55 -5.80 -13.33
CA LEU A 304 1.31 -4.37 -13.23
C LEU A 304 1.11 -3.75 -14.61
N LYS A 305 0.08 -2.93 -14.75
CA LYS A 305 -0.18 -2.05 -15.87
C LYS A 305 -0.03 -0.61 -15.41
N VAL A 306 0.69 0.16 -16.23
CA VAL A 306 0.87 1.60 -16.05
C VAL A 306 0.06 2.28 -17.15
N GLU A 307 -1.19 2.62 -16.84
CA GLU A 307 -2.18 3.13 -17.79
C GLU A 307 -2.94 4.29 -17.14
N PRO A 308 -2.56 5.55 -17.42
CA PRO A 308 -3.22 6.71 -16.83
C PRO A 308 -4.69 6.80 -17.28
N TYR A 309 -5.61 6.78 -16.32
CA TYR A 309 -7.03 7.00 -16.54
C TYR A 309 -7.39 8.45 -16.26
N LEU A 310 -7.78 9.19 -17.30
CA LEU A 310 -8.05 10.63 -17.24
C LEU A 310 -9.52 10.97 -17.49
N VAL A 311 -10.07 11.86 -16.67
CA VAL A 311 -11.39 12.47 -16.89
C VAL A 311 -11.21 13.99 -16.94
N LYS A 312 -11.31 14.60 -18.13
CA LYS A 312 -11.08 16.05 -18.32
C LYS A 312 -9.73 16.51 -17.72
N ASP A 313 -8.65 15.82 -18.06
CA ASP A 313 -7.29 16.00 -17.51
C ASP A 313 -7.14 15.75 -15.99
N TRP A 314 -8.19 15.29 -15.31
CA TRP A 314 -8.10 14.79 -13.95
C TRP A 314 -7.61 13.34 -13.95
N LEU A 315 -6.45 13.08 -13.33
CA LEU A 315 -5.96 11.73 -13.12
C LEU A 315 -6.82 11.04 -12.06
N VAL A 316 -7.51 9.97 -12.47
CA VAL A 316 -8.37 9.16 -11.61
C VAL A 316 -7.62 7.91 -11.15
N SER A 317 -6.88 7.28 -12.06
CA SER A 317 -6.09 6.07 -11.80
C SER A 317 -4.83 6.08 -12.64
N LEU A 318 -3.80 5.35 -12.22
CA LEU A 318 -2.52 5.27 -12.91
C LEU A 318 -1.95 3.86 -12.93
N PHE A 319 -2.10 3.15 -11.82
CA PHE A 319 -1.57 1.81 -11.63
C PHE A 319 -2.71 0.82 -11.47
N MET A 320 -2.75 -0.16 -12.37
CA MET A 320 -3.65 -1.30 -12.29
C MET A 320 -2.82 -2.58 -12.16
N MET A 321 -3.31 -3.56 -11.42
CA MET A 321 -2.67 -4.85 -11.28
C MET A 321 -3.68 -5.96 -11.62
N GLU A 322 -3.30 -6.79 -12.58
CA GLU A 322 -4.06 -7.97 -12.97
C GLU A 322 -3.45 -9.23 -12.35
N GLU A 323 -4.26 -10.29 -12.26
CA GLU A 323 -3.85 -11.56 -11.64
C GLU A 323 -3.29 -11.39 -10.22
N GLY A 324 -3.87 -10.45 -9.45
CA GLY A 324 -3.43 -10.16 -8.10
C GLY A 324 -3.53 -11.40 -7.20
N GLU A 325 -2.46 -11.68 -6.48
CA GLU A 325 -2.38 -12.68 -5.42
C GLU A 325 -1.90 -11.96 -4.16
N MET A 326 -2.68 -12.07 -3.08
CA MET A 326 -2.37 -11.46 -1.81
C MET A 326 -1.66 -12.47 -0.90
N THR A 327 -0.62 -12.03 -0.22
CA THR A 327 0.03 -12.76 0.86
C THR A 327 -0.06 -11.93 2.14
N LYS A 328 -0.61 -12.53 3.19
CA LYS A 328 -0.61 -11.95 4.54
C LYS A 328 0.84 -11.90 5.05
N LYS A 329 1.23 -10.76 5.62
CA LYS A 329 2.47 -10.62 6.38
C LYS A 329 2.20 -10.74 7.87
#